data_AF-A0A9X0QCI8-F1
#
_entry.id   AF-A0A9X0QCI8-F1
#
_cell.length_a   1.000
_cell.length_b   1.000
_cell.length_c   1.000
_cell.angle_alpha   90.00
_cell.angle_beta   90.00
_cell.angle_gamma   90.00
#
_symmetry.space_group_name_H-M   'P 1'
#
loop_
_entity.id
_entity.type
_entity.pdbx_description
1 polymer ?
#
loop_
_entity_poly.entity_id
_entity_poly.type
_entity_poly.pdbx_seq_one_letter_code
_entity_poly.pdbx_strand_id
1 'polypeptide(L)'
;MEVLLVHPGGPLWEKKDQGAWTVPKGEYEENEKPLAAAQREFFEETGFISSGNFIELGSVRQKSGKVVIAWAFEGDCDPAQLVSNTCEIEWPPKSKKRLEIPEVDRGRWFTISTARQFIRLEQVPLLQILENKVAPKGL
;
A
#
# COMPACT_ATOMS: atom_id res chain seq x y z
N MET A 1 -15.85 -6.85 6.18
CA MET A 1 -14.60 -7.07 5.42
C MET A 1 -13.47 -6.31 6.10
N GLU A 2 -12.25 -6.77 5.89
CA GLU A 2 -11.02 -6.11 6.34
C GLU A 2 -10.11 -5.87 5.14
N VAL A 3 -9.14 -4.96 5.29
CA VAL A 3 -8.15 -4.63 4.27
C VAL A 3 -6.74 -4.70 4.85
N LEU A 4 -5.81 -5.24 4.08
CA LEU A 4 -4.40 -5.21 4.41
C LEU A 4 -3.81 -3.87 3.96
N LEU A 5 -3.20 -3.16 4.90
CA LEU A 5 -2.39 -1.97 4.60
C LEU A 5 -0.95 -2.22 5.06
N VAL A 6 -0.02 -1.47 4.45
CA VAL A 6 1.39 -1.50 4.77
C VAL A 6 1.87 -0.20 5.37
N HIS A 7 2.80 -0.29 6.32
CA HIS A 7 3.45 0.84 6.96
C HIS A 7 4.84 1.05 6.33
N PRO A 8 5.16 2.25 5.81
CA PRO A 8 6.46 2.51 5.21
C PRO A 8 7.60 2.35 6.22
N GLY A 9 8.70 1.73 5.80
CA GLY A 9 9.87 1.53 6.64
C GLY A 9 10.73 2.78 6.81
N GLY A 10 11.68 2.67 7.75
CA GLY A 10 12.73 3.65 7.95
C GLY A 10 12.42 4.77 8.96
N PRO A 11 13.45 5.55 9.31
CA PRO A 11 13.43 6.44 10.47
C PRO A 11 12.49 7.65 10.34
N LEU A 12 12.07 8.00 9.12
CA LEU A 12 11.07 9.05 8.89
C LEU A 12 9.65 8.62 9.31
N TRP A 13 9.41 7.32 9.34
CA TRP A 13 8.09 6.71 9.55
C TRP A 13 7.99 5.95 10.87
N GLU A 14 9.11 5.57 11.50
CA GLU A 14 9.17 4.80 12.76
C GLU A 14 8.18 5.27 13.85
N LYS A 15 8.03 6.60 14.04
CA LYS A 15 7.17 7.19 15.07
C LYS A 15 5.78 7.60 14.57
N LYS A 16 5.48 7.37 13.29
CA LYS A 16 4.19 7.67 12.68
C LYS A 16 3.34 6.40 12.70
N ASP A 17 2.04 6.59 12.75
CA ASP A 17 1.10 5.47 12.73
C ASP A 17 -0.19 5.92 12.02
N GLN A 18 -1.09 6.62 12.71
CA GLN A 18 -2.28 7.17 12.08
C GLN A 18 -1.93 8.13 10.92
N GLY A 19 -2.62 7.96 9.78
CA GLY A 19 -2.35 8.68 8.53
C GLY A 19 -1.06 8.31 7.79
N ALA A 20 -0.30 7.31 8.24
CA ALA A 20 0.98 6.91 7.63
C ALA A 20 0.88 5.67 6.74
N TRP A 21 -0.12 4.81 6.95
CA TRP A 21 -0.27 3.55 6.24
C TRP A 21 -0.73 3.77 4.79
N THR A 22 -0.41 2.84 3.89
CA THR A 22 -0.70 2.94 2.47
C THR A 22 -1.12 1.59 1.90
N VAL A 23 -1.76 1.59 0.73
CA VAL A 23 -1.76 0.40 -0.13
C VAL A 23 -0.33 0.15 -0.67
N PRO A 24 0.06 -1.12 -0.91
CA PRO A 24 1.30 -1.43 -1.60
C PRO A 24 1.31 -0.84 -3.01
N LYS A 25 2.45 -0.29 -3.45
CA LYS A 25 2.59 0.47 -4.70
C LYS A 25 4.07 0.79 -5.00
N GLY A 26 4.42 0.82 -6.27
CA GLY A 26 5.67 1.44 -6.71
C GLY A 26 5.50 2.24 -7.99
N GLU A 27 6.48 2.18 -8.87
CA GLU A 27 6.50 2.88 -10.15
C GLU A 27 6.27 1.89 -11.30
N TYR A 28 5.87 2.41 -12.46
CA TYR A 28 5.76 1.58 -13.65
C TYR A 28 7.13 1.33 -14.24
N GLU A 29 7.40 0.10 -14.65
CA GLU A 29 8.48 -0.17 -15.58
C GLU A 29 8.11 0.21 -17.02
N GLU A 30 9.11 0.27 -17.88
CA GLU A 30 8.92 0.61 -19.29
C GLU A 30 7.98 -0.40 -19.96
N ASN A 31 6.89 0.10 -20.57
CA ASN A 31 5.86 -0.70 -21.24
C ASN A 31 5.07 -1.68 -20.34
N GLU A 32 5.10 -1.48 -19.01
CA GLU A 32 4.37 -2.31 -18.07
C GLU A 32 2.87 -1.95 -18.02
N LYS A 33 2.00 -2.97 -17.97
CA LYS A 33 0.56 -2.75 -17.79
C LYS A 33 0.27 -2.37 -16.33
N PRO A 34 -0.69 -1.46 -16.05
CA PRO A 34 -0.90 -0.97 -14.70
C PRO A 34 -1.19 -2.04 -13.62
N LEU A 35 -2.01 -3.04 -13.95
CA LEU A 35 -2.27 -4.15 -13.02
C LEU A 35 -1.03 -5.04 -12.82
N ALA A 36 -0.23 -5.28 -13.86
CA ALA A 36 0.98 -6.08 -13.73
C ALA A 36 1.98 -5.42 -12.77
N ALA A 37 2.15 -4.10 -12.89
CA ALA A 37 2.94 -3.31 -11.94
C ALA A 37 2.40 -3.44 -10.51
N ALA A 38 1.08 -3.28 -10.31
CA ALA A 38 0.50 -3.41 -8.98
C ALA A 38 0.71 -4.80 -8.36
N GLN A 39 0.69 -5.87 -9.16
CA GLN A 39 0.95 -7.23 -8.69
C GLN A 39 2.43 -7.45 -8.34
N ARG A 40 3.35 -6.97 -9.19
CA ARG A 40 4.80 -7.03 -8.95
C ARG A 40 5.17 -6.26 -7.68
N GLU A 41 4.72 -5.02 -7.58
CA GLU A 41 4.97 -4.15 -6.42
C GLU A 41 4.37 -4.71 -5.13
N PHE A 42 3.17 -5.31 -5.20
CA PHE A 42 2.61 -6.03 -4.07
C PHE A 42 3.52 -7.16 -3.60
N PHE A 43 4.08 -7.95 -4.54
CA PHE A 43 5.03 -9.00 -4.20
C PHE A 43 6.36 -8.44 -3.67
N GLU A 44 6.90 -7.37 -4.24
CA GLU A 44 8.16 -6.78 -3.79
C GLU A 44 8.05 -6.14 -2.40
N GLU A 45 6.98 -5.41 -2.11
CA GLU A 45 6.80 -4.73 -0.81
C GLU A 45 6.27 -5.67 0.28
N THR A 46 5.70 -6.84 -0.07
CA THR A 46 5.07 -7.73 0.93
C THR A 46 5.56 -9.17 0.96
N GLY A 47 6.15 -9.67 -0.12
CA GLY A 47 6.51 -11.07 -0.30
C GLY A 47 5.33 -11.98 -0.67
N PHE A 48 4.09 -11.46 -0.74
CA PHE A 48 2.89 -12.25 -1.04
C PHE A 48 2.53 -12.23 -2.51
N ILE A 49 1.96 -13.33 -3.00
CA ILE A 49 1.45 -13.43 -4.37
C ILE A 49 -0.01 -12.98 -4.38
N SER A 50 -0.32 -11.97 -5.20
CA SER A 50 -1.69 -11.56 -5.48
C SER A 50 -2.31 -12.44 -6.58
N SER A 51 -3.54 -12.90 -6.37
CA SER A 51 -4.22 -13.79 -7.31
C SER A 51 -5.74 -13.64 -7.26
N GLY A 52 -6.44 -14.30 -8.19
CA GLY A 52 -7.89 -14.29 -8.25
C GLY A 52 -8.47 -13.09 -9.02
N ASN A 53 -9.65 -12.65 -8.59
CA ASN A 53 -10.39 -11.59 -9.25
C ASN A 53 -9.96 -10.21 -8.72
N PHE A 54 -9.44 -9.37 -9.61
CA PHE A 54 -9.05 -8.01 -9.28
C PHE A 54 -10.19 -7.03 -9.50
N ILE A 55 -10.46 -6.22 -8.47
CA ILE A 55 -11.43 -5.13 -8.49
C ILE A 55 -10.65 -3.82 -8.66
N GLU A 56 -10.76 -3.18 -9.81
CA GLU A 56 -10.17 -1.86 -10.02
C GLU A 56 -10.86 -0.83 -9.12
N LEU A 57 -10.08 -0.11 -8.30
CA LEU A 57 -10.55 0.93 -7.40
C LEU A 57 -10.39 2.35 -8.00
N GLY A 58 -9.81 2.45 -9.19
CA GLY A 58 -9.53 3.72 -9.85
C GLY A 58 -8.23 4.34 -9.36
N SER A 59 -8.14 5.68 -9.40
CA SER A 59 -6.92 6.39 -9.03
C SER A 59 -7.15 7.52 -8.03
N VAL A 60 -6.12 7.81 -7.24
CA VAL A 60 -6.06 8.93 -6.30
C VAL A 60 -4.78 9.72 -6.49
N ARG A 61 -4.82 11.03 -6.26
CA ARG A 61 -3.66 11.91 -6.34
C ARG A 61 -3.20 12.31 -4.93
N GLN A 62 -1.93 12.07 -4.64
CA GLN A 62 -1.29 12.45 -3.38
C GLN A 62 -0.80 13.91 -3.42
N LYS A 63 -0.54 14.49 -2.24
CA LYS A 63 0.01 15.86 -2.11
C LYS A 63 1.36 16.07 -2.82
N SER A 64 2.15 15.01 -2.98
CA SER A 64 3.41 15.04 -3.75
C SER A 64 3.20 15.20 -5.26
N GLY A 65 1.97 15.08 -5.74
CA GLY A 65 1.63 15.00 -7.16
C GLY A 65 1.55 13.57 -7.70
N LYS A 66 2.07 12.57 -6.97
CA LYS A 66 2.02 11.14 -7.35
C LYS A 66 0.56 10.70 -7.53
N VAL A 67 0.29 10.04 -8.65
CA VAL A 67 -1.00 9.38 -8.92
C VAL A 67 -0.83 7.90 -8.58
N VAL A 68 -1.74 7.37 -7.77
CA VAL A 68 -1.78 5.95 -7.39
C VAL A 68 -3.02 5.36 -8.04
N ILE A 69 -2.84 4.32 -8.86
CA ILE A 69 -3.94 3.48 -9.37
C ILE A 69 -3.93 2.20 -8.53
N ALA A 70 -5.09 1.77 -8.06
CA ALA A 70 -5.18 0.67 -7.11
C ALA A 70 -6.22 -0.38 -7.53
N TRP A 71 -5.94 -1.61 -7.15
CA TRP A 71 -6.84 -2.75 -7.27
C TRP A 71 -6.98 -3.43 -5.90
N ALA A 72 -8.11 -4.08 -5.69
CA ALA A 72 -8.32 -4.99 -4.57
C ALA A 72 -8.44 -6.42 -5.09
N PHE A 73 -8.05 -7.38 -4.27
CA PHE A 73 -8.30 -8.80 -4.48
C PHE A 73 -8.58 -9.43 -3.11
N GLU A 74 -9.22 -10.59 -3.10
CA GLU A 74 -9.47 -11.35 -1.88
C GLU A 74 -8.23 -12.17 -1.51
N GLY A 75 -7.83 -12.14 -0.23
CA GLY A 75 -6.67 -12.86 0.26
C GLY A 75 -6.62 -12.89 1.78
N ASP A 76 -5.70 -13.70 2.30
CA ASP A 76 -5.56 -14.05 3.72
C ASP A 76 -4.10 -13.92 4.20
N CYS A 77 -3.32 -13.04 3.55
CA CYS A 77 -1.90 -12.85 3.82
C CYS A 77 -1.62 -12.64 5.31
N ASP A 78 -0.72 -13.44 5.89
CA ASP A 78 -0.30 -13.33 7.29
C ASP A 78 0.75 -12.23 7.43
N PRO A 79 0.44 -11.08 8.07
CA PRO A 79 1.40 -9.98 8.16
C PRO A 79 2.69 -10.31 8.91
N ALA A 80 2.72 -11.40 9.70
CA ALA A 80 3.94 -11.87 10.36
C ALA A 80 4.95 -12.49 9.38
N GLN A 81 4.51 -12.87 8.17
CA GLN A 81 5.35 -13.42 7.10
C GLN A 81 5.76 -12.36 6.06
N LEU A 82 5.43 -11.08 6.31
CA LEU A 82 5.75 -10.01 5.38
C LEU A 82 7.27 -9.86 5.24
N VAL A 83 7.74 -9.89 4.00
CA VAL A 83 9.14 -9.62 3.65
C VAL A 83 9.16 -8.59 2.52
N SER A 84 9.61 -7.38 2.85
CA SER A 84 9.75 -6.28 1.89
C SER A 84 11.14 -6.31 1.26
N ASN A 85 11.22 -5.89 0.00
CA ASN A 85 12.45 -5.39 -0.61
C ASN A 85 13.02 -4.19 0.18
N THR A 86 14.27 -3.84 -0.12
CA THR A 86 14.98 -2.72 0.50
C THR A 86 15.18 -1.58 -0.48
N CYS A 87 15.24 -0.36 0.05
CA CYS A 87 15.65 0.83 -0.68
C CYS A 87 16.70 1.61 0.11
N GLU A 88 17.48 2.42 -0.61
CA GLU A 88 18.45 3.32 0.01
C GLU A 88 17.90 4.74 0.14
N ILE A 89 17.94 5.27 1.36
CA ILE A 89 17.61 6.67 1.66
C ILE A 89 18.84 7.45 2.12
N GLU A 90 18.80 8.78 2.00
CA GLU A 90 19.77 9.62 2.69
C GLU A 90 19.33 9.86 4.14
N TRP A 91 20.17 9.48 5.12
CA TRP A 91 19.87 9.68 6.53
C TRP A 91 21.11 9.88 7.42
N PRO A 92 21.13 10.89 8.33
CA PRO A 92 20.13 11.96 8.51
C PRO A 92 19.98 12.88 7.29
N PRO A 93 18.90 13.68 7.19
CA PRO A 93 18.69 14.56 6.05
C PRO A 93 19.87 15.52 5.82
N LYS A 94 20.28 15.70 4.56
CA LYS A 94 21.40 16.56 4.12
C LYS A 94 22.80 16.11 4.58
N SER A 95 22.94 14.88 5.05
CA SER A 95 24.22 14.32 5.50
C SER A 95 25.06 13.67 4.39
N LYS A 96 24.47 13.41 3.21
CA LYS A 96 25.03 12.55 2.13
C LYS A 96 25.32 11.11 2.54
N LYS A 97 24.95 10.69 3.76
CA LYS A 97 25.08 9.29 4.21
C LYS A 97 23.90 8.49 3.69
N ARG A 98 24.17 7.28 3.20
CA ARG A 98 23.17 6.34 2.70
C ARG A 98 22.83 5.32 3.79
N LEU A 99 21.55 5.00 3.92
CA LEU A 99 21.03 3.97 4.80
C LEU A 99 20.09 3.08 3.99
N GLU A 100 20.34 1.78 4.00
CA GLU A 100 19.43 0.78 3.47
C GLU A 100 18.34 0.47 4.50
N ILE A 101 17.08 0.50 4.06
CA ILE A 101 15.90 0.22 4.88
C ILE A 101 14.93 -0.67 4.09
N PRO A 102 14.06 -1.45 4.74
CA PRO A 102 12.93 -2.04 4.05
C PRO A 102 11.98 -0.94 3.57
N GLU A 103 11.36 -1.09 2.40
CA GLU A 103 10.34 -0.17 1.92
C GLU A 103 9.07 -0.20 2.79
N VAL A 104 8.71 -1.40 3.26
CA VAL A 104 7.64 -1.66 4.21
C VAL A 104 8.19 -2.34 5.46
N ASP A 105 7.90 -1.79 6.64
CA ASP A 105 8.31 -2.41 7.91
C ASP A 105 7.23 -3.32 8.52
N ARG A 106 5.95 -3.08 8.21
CA ARG A 106 4.82 -3.78 8.82
C ARG A 106 3.64 -3.87 7.86
N GLY A 107 2.93 -5.00 7.92
CA GLY A 107 1.58 -5.15 7.39
C GLY A 107 0.58 -5.25 8.54
N ARG A 108 -0.67 -4.85 8.31
CA ARG A 108 -1.77 -5.10 9.27
C ARG A 108 -3.11 -5.14 8.56
N TRP A 109 -3.97 -6.06 9.00
CA TRP A 109 -5.39 -6.09 8.63
C TRP A 109 -6.18 -5.09 9.46
N PHE A 110 -7.06 -4.35 8.79
CA PHE A 110 -7.92 -3.36 9.40
C PHE A 110 -9.36 -3.54 8.94
N THR A 111 -10.31 -3.37 9.86
CA THR A 111 -11.68 -3.05 9.45
C THR A 111 -11.71 -1.75 8.64
N ILE A 112 -12.66 -1.59 7.71
CA ILE A 112 -12.77 -0.37 6.88
C ILE A 112 -12.86 0.90 7.73
N SER A 113 -13.60 0.87 8.84
CA SER A 113 -13.75 2.03 9.73
C SER A 113 -12.43 2.42 10.39
N THR A 114 -11.66 1.45 10.87
CA THR A 114 -10.32 1.69 11.44
C THR A 114 -9.33 2.12 10.36
N ALA A 115 -9.33 1.47 9.20
CA ALA A 115 -8.41 1.74 8.09
C ALA A 115 -8.42 3.22 7.68
N ARG A 116 -9.58 3.89 7.70
CA ARG A 116 -9.72 5.33 7.39
C ARG A 116 -8.90 6.25 8.31
N GLN A 117 -8.59 5.83 9.52
CA GLN A 117 -7.78 6.59 10.48
C GLN A 117 -6.27 6.37 10.27
N PHE A 118 -5.90 5.20 9.72
CA PHE A 118 -4.50 4.78 9.59
C PHE A 118 -3.93 5.06 8.20
N ILE A 119 -4.75 4.90 7.17
CA ILE A 119 -4.33 5.14 5.80
C ILE A 119 -4.07 6.64 5.57
N ARG A 120 -3.12 6.94 4.69
CA ARG A 120 -2.92 8.30 4.18
C ARG A 120 -4.25 8.90 3.71
N LEU A 121 -4.52 10.14 4.12
CA LEU A 121 -5.78 10.83 3.85
C LEU A 121 -6.15 10.80 2.35
N GLU A 122 -5.16 10.94 1.47
CA GLU A 122 -5.38 10.95 0.02
C GLU A 122 -5.82 9.58 -0.55
N GLN A 123 -5.62 8.49 0.19
CA GLN A 123 -6.03 7.13 -0.19
C GLN A 123 -7.33 6.66 0.47
N VAL A 124 -7.89 7.43 1.42
CA VAL A 124 -9.21 7.14 2.01
C VAL A 124 -10.31 6.88 0.95
N PRO A 125 -10.36 7.61 -0.20
CA PRO A 125 -11.35 7.32 -1.24
C PRO A 125 -11.30 5.88 -1.78
N LEU A 126 -10.13 5.23 -1.79
CA LEU A 126 -9.99 3.84 -2.26
C LEU A 126 -10.80 2.87 -1.39
N LEU A 127 -10.81 3.09 -0.06
CA LEU A 127 -11.60 2.29 0.88
C LEU A 127 -13.10 2.44 0.64
N GLN A 128 -13.55 3.66 0.33
CA GLN A 128 -14.96 3.91 0.00
C GLN A 128 -15.37 3.20 -1.29
N ILE A 129 -14.51 3.25 -2.31
CA ILE A 129 -14.78 2.61 -3.60
C ILE A 129 -14.86 1.09 -3.42
N LEU A 130 -13.94 0.51 -2.65
CA LEU A 130 -13.97 -0.92 -2.33
C LEU A 130 -15.26 -1.31 -1.62
N GLU A 131 -15.62 -0.58 -0.55
CA GLU A 131 -16.84 -0.82 0.21
C GLU A 131 -18.08 -0.76 -0.70
N ASN A 132 -18.18 0.22 -1.59
CA ASN A 132 -19.30 0.34 -2.53
C ASN A 132 -19.35 -0.77 -3.58
N LYS A 133 -18.18 -1.29 -4.00
CA LYS A 133 -18.10 -2.36 -5.02
C LYS A 133 -18.37 -3.75 -4.46
N VAL A 134 -18.09 -3.97 -3.18
CA VAL A 134 -18.21 -5.27 -2.51
C VAL A 134 -19.45 -5.33 -1.62
N ALA A 135 -20.01 -4.20 -1.21
CA ALA A 135 -21.30 -4.17 -0.52
C ALA A 135 -22.35 -4.92 -1.37
N PRO A 136 -23.18 -5.78 -0.76
CA PRO A 136 -24.29 -6.39 -1.46
C PRO A 136 -25.11 -5.27 -2.11
N LYS A 137 -25.26 -5.32 -3.44
CA LYS A 137 -26.27 -4.50 -4.10
C LYS A 137 -27.58 -4.89 -3.43
N GLY A 138 -28.20 -3.93 -2.73
CA GLY A 138 -29.44 -4.16 -2.02
C GLY A 138 -30.45 -4.88 -2.91
N LEU A 139 -31.13 -5.86 -2.31
CA LEU A 139 -32.34 -6.51 -2.83
C LEU A 139 -33.38 -5.47 -3.25
#